data_AF-A0A2M8P7U8-F1
#
_entry.id   AF-A0A2M8P7U8-F1
#
_cell.length_a   1.000
_cell.length_b   1.000
_cell.length_c   1.000
_cell.angle_alpha   90.00
_cell.angle_beta   90.00
_cell.angle_gamma   90.00
#
_symmetry.space_group_name_H-M   'P 1'
#
loop_
_entity.id
_entity.type
_entity.pdbx_description
1 polymer ?
#
loop_
_entity_poly.entity_id
_entity_poly.type
_entity_poly.pdbx_seq_one_letter_code
_entity_poly.pdbx_strand_id
1 'polypeptide(L)'
;NNPSFEVADRGTYSIHRFVYDPDVYNTSEISLGEMTISELFDMQKSEGGDICGDVDVEGAVFEVSYCRSCYAFAGSLWVHQSQLCLRYGSAQLLALHYRTPIVPDNYKVKYLLSKGEDLIIKDINDQPVFEVYYEGDYKIHTLVYNPSKMDLDDL
;
A
#
# COMPACT_ATOMS: atom_id res chain seq x y z
N ASN A 1 -3.10 -17.50 -30.33
CA ASN A 1 -3.87 -16.64 -29.40
C ASN A 1 -3.11 -16.48 -28.12
N ASN A 2 -2.91 -15.24 -27.67
CA ASN A 2 -2.39 -14.93 -26.35
C ASN A 2 -3.60 -14.51 -25.49
N PRO A 3 -4.16 -15.41 -24.66
CA PRO A 3 -5.32 -15.07 -23.84
C PRO A 3 -4.96 -13.97 -22.84
N SER A 4 -5.86 -13.00 -22.67
CA SER A 4 -5.72 -11.86 -21.77
C SER A 4 -7.09 -11.48 -21.21
N PHE A 5 -7.13 -11.11 -19.93
CA PHE A 5 -8.34 -10.69 -19.24
C PHE A 5 -8.03 -9.41 -18.44
N GLU A 6 -9.04 -8.56 -18.28
CA GLU A 6 -8.99 -7.40 -17.40
C GLU A 6 -9.79 -7.71 -16.14
N VAL A 7 -9.26 -7.32 -14.97
CA VAL A 7 -9.94 -7.46 -13.69
C VAL A 7 -9.93 -6.12 -12.96
N ALA A 8 -11.01 -5.82 -12.24
CA ALA A 8 -11.16 -4.56 -11.51
C ALA A 8 -10.84 -4.69 -10.01
N ASP A 9 -10.88 -5.92 -9.48
CA ASP A 9 -10.77 -6.20 -8.05
C ASP A 9 -9.47 -6.92 -7.70
N ARG A 10 -9.11 -6.82 -6.42
CA ARG A 10 -8.01 -7.59 -5.84
C ARG A 10 -8.43 -9.05 -5.67
N GLY A 11 -7.47 -9.95 -5.74
CA GLY A 11 -7.70 -11.35 -5.46
C GLY A 11 -6.69 -12.25 -6.13
N THR A 12 -6.88 -13.54 -5.90
CA THR A 12 -6.21 -14.59 -6.65
C THR A 12 -7.09 -14.97 -7.82
N TYR A 13 -6.53 -14.89 -9.03
CA TYR A 13 -7.19 -15.27 -10.27
C TYR A 13 -6.35 -16.35 -10.95
N SER A 14 -6.99 -17.17 -11.77
CA SER A 14 -6.29 -18.16 -12.59
C SER A 14 -6.89 -18.24 -13.99
N ILE A 15 -6.03 -18.40 -15.00
CA ILE A 15 -6.44 -18.65 -16.38
C ILE A 15 -6.22 -20.13 -16.67
N HIS A 16 -7.28 -20.81 -17.10
CA HIS A 16 -7.28 -22.23 -17.42
C HIS A 16 -7.49 -22.42 -18.92
N ARG A 17 -6.74 -23.34 -19.52
CA ARG A 17 -7.00 -23.77 -20.90
C ARG A 17 -8.06 -24.86 -20.88
N PHE A 18 -9.08 -24.69 -21.71
CA PHE A 18 -10.06 -25.73 -21.97
C PHE A 18 -10.01 -26.10 -23.45
N VAL A 19 -9.81 -27.40 -23.73
CA VAL A 19 -9.88 -28.00 -25.07
C VAL A 19 -11.16 -28.81 -25.12
N TYR A 20 -11.93 -28.68 -26.20
CA TYR A 20 -13.18 -29.41 -26.39
C TYR A 20 -13.49 -29.61 -27.88
N ASP A 21 -14.33 -30.60 -28.17
CA ASP A 21 -14.97 -30.77 -29.47
C ASP A 21 -16.26 -29.94 -29.54
N PRO A 22 -16.35 -28.91 -30.41
CA PRO A 22 -17.54 -28.06 -30.52
C PRO A 22 -18.76 -28.77 -31.11
N ASP A 23 -18.60 -29.92 -31.76
CA ASP A 23 -19.72 -30.73 -32.26
C ASP A 23 -20.40 -31.52 -31.12
N VAL A 24 -19.70 -31.66 -29.98
CA VAL A 24 -20.15 -32.43 -28.81
C VAL A 24 -20.44 -31.53 -27.61
N TYR A 25 -19.64 -30.48 -27.38
CA TYR A 25 -19.76 -29.63 -26.20
C TYR A 25 -20.16 -28.19 -26.55
N ASN A 26 -21.25 -27.72 -25.94
CA ASN A 26 -21.71 -26.34 -26.06
C ASN A 26 -21.20 -25.50 -24.89
N THR A 27 -20.30 -24.55 -25.17
CA THR A 27 -19.73 -23.66 -24.14
C THR A 27 -20.74 -22.75 -23.44
N SER A 28 -21.95 -22.63 -23.97
CA SER A 28 -23.05 -21.91 -23.30
C SER A 28 -23.51 -22.61 -22.00
N GLU A 29 -23.12 -23.87 -21.79
CA GLU A 29 -23.43 -24.63 -20.58
C GLU A 29 -22.54 -24.25 -19.38
N ILE A 30 -21.45 -23.50 -19.62
CA ILE A 30 -20.59 -22.98 -18.55
C ILE A 30 -21.32 -21.84 -17.84
N SER A 31 -21.74 -22.11 -16.60
CA SER A 31 -22.45 -21.13 -15.78
C SER A 31 -21.48 -20.12 -15.16
N LEU A 32 -21.36 -18.95 -15.82
CA LEU A 32 -20.45 -17.89 -15.42
C LEU A 32 -20.77 -17.37 -14.00
N GLY A 33 -19.74 -17.29 -13.16
CA GLY A 33 -19.87 -16.80 -11.78
C GLY A 33 -20.37 -17.83 -10.76
N GLU A 34 -20.74 -19.03 -11.20
CA GLU A 34 -21.27 -20.09 -10.33
C GLU A 34 -20.48 -21.39 -10.44
N MET A 35 -20.13 -21.82 -11.66
CA MET A 35 -19.42 -23.08 -11.91
C MET A 35 -17.92 -22.95 -11.63
N THR A 36 -17.36 -24.00 -11.02
CA THR A 36 -15.93 -24.14 -10.75
C THR A 36 -15.20 -24.91 -11.86
N ILE A 37 -13.88 -24.73 -11.96
CA ILE A 37 -13.04 -25.51 -12.89
C ILE A 37 -13.06 -27.00 -12.58
N SER A 38 -13.14 -27.38 -11.29
CA SER A 38 -13.25 -28.77 -10.88
C SER A 38 -14.58 -29.40 -11.31
N GLU A 39 -15.69 -28.66 -11.21
CA GLU A 39 -16.98 -29.14 -11.75
C GLU A 39 -16.92 -29.30 -13.26
N LEU A 40 -16.33 -28.34 -13.99
CA LEU A 40 -16.13 -28.47 -15.44
C LEU A 40 -15.29 -29.71 -15.80
N PHE A 41 -14.24 -30.00 -15.01
CA PHE A 41 -13.43 -31.20 -15.18
C PHE A 41 -14.20 -32.49 -14.89
N ASP A 42 -15.05 -32.50 -13.86
CA ASP A 42 -15.86 -33.66 -13.51
C ASP A 42 -17.00 -33.91 -14.50
N MET A 43 -17.59 -32.86 -15.10
CA MET A 43 -18.61 -32.99 -16.16
C MET A 43 -18.08 -33.80 -17.35
N GLN A 44 -16.81 -33.61 -17.72
CA GLN A 44 -16.18 -34.38 -18.80
C GLN A 44 -16.09 -35.88 -18.48
N LYS A 45 -16.07 -36.26 -17.20
CA LYS A 45 -16.00 -37.65 -16.75
C LYS A 45 -17.37 -38.28 -16.55
N SER A 46 -18.37 -37.50 -16.15
CA SER A 46 -19.67 -38.02 -15.70
C SER A 46 -20.62 -38.44 -16.83
N GLU A 47 -20.42 -37.99 -18.07
CA GLU A 47 -21.26 -38.37 -19.22
C GLU A 47 -20.85 -39.67 -19.93
N GLY A 48 -20.15 -40.58 -19.25
CA GLY A 48 -19.95 -41.94 -19.78
C GLY A 48 -19.01 -42.06 -20.98
N GLY A 49 -18.19 -41.05 -21.28
CA GLY A 49 -17.01 -41.17 -22.14
C GLY A 49 -17.06 -40.50 -23.52
N ASP A 50 -18.02 -39.62 -23.80
CA ASP A 50 -18.15 -39.00 -25.13
C ASP A 50 -17.76 -37.51 -25.21
N ILE A 51 -17.64 -36.78 -24.10
CA ILE A 51 -17.12 -35.40 -24.15
C ILE A 51 -15.59 -35.47 -24.30
N CYS A 52 -15.10 -35.27 -25.53
CA CYS A 52 -13.68 -35.13 -25.83
C CYS A 52 -13.17 -33.75 -25.39
N GLY A 53 -13.17 -33.53 -24.07
CA GLY A 53 -12.69 -32.32 -23.43
C GLY A 53 -11.53 -32.62 -22.48
N ASP A 54 -10.69 -31.61 -22.25
CA ASP A 54 -9.76 -31.58 -21.12
C ASP A 54 -9.58 -30.13 -20.65
N VAL A 55 -9.51 -29.92 -19.34
CA VAL A 55 -9.25 -28.61 -18.75
C VAL A 55 -8.01 -28.67 -17.87
N ASP A 56 -7.13 -27.70 -18.07
CA ASP A 56 -5.98 -27.48 -17.20
C ASP A 56 -6.49 -27.05 -15.81
N VAL A 57 -6.52 -27.97 -14.84
CA VAL A 57 -7.06 -27.71 -13.50
C VAL A 57 -6.13 -26.83 -12.65
N GLU A 58 -4.83 -26.84 -12.91
CA GLU A 58 -3.86 -26.02 -12.16
C GLU A 58 -3.94 -24.56 -12.60
N GLY A 59 -3.95 -24.33 -13.92
CA GLY A 59 -4.01 -23.00 -14.53
C GLY A 59 -2.78 -22.13 -14.25
N ALA A 60 -2.72 -20.97 -14.91
CA ALA A 60 -1.75 -19.93 -14.60
C ALA A 60 -2.31 -19.04 -13.49
N VAL A 61 -1.69 -19.03 -12.32
CA VAL A 61 -2.15 -18.29 -11.14
C VAL A 61 -1.56 -16.88 -11.11
N PHE A 62 -2.41 -15.91 -10.79
CA PHE A 62 -2.08 -14.49 -10.67
C PHE A 62 -2.56 -13.96 -9.33
N GLU A 63 -1.68 -13.22 -8.64
CA GLU A 63 -2.06 -12.43 -7.49
C GLU A 63 -2.23 -10.97 -7.92
N VAL A 64 -3.48 -10.48 -7.88
CA VAL A 64 -3.81 -9.10 -8.20
C VAL A 64 -3.95 -8.33 -6.90
N SER A 65 -3.04 -7.38 -6.70
CA SER A 65 -3.03 -6.47 -5.57
C SER A 65 -2.99 -5.03 -6.08
N TYR A 66 -3.39 -4.08 -5.22
CA TYR A 66 -3.19 -2.67 -5.54
C TYR A 66 -1.69 -2.37 -5.63
N CYS A 67 -1.26 -1.78 -6.75
CA CYS A 67 0.09 -1.22 -6.87
C CYS A 67 0.37 -0.07 -5.87
N ARG A 68 -0.67 0.41 -5.17
CA ARG A 68 -0.61 1.47 -4.14
C ARG A 68 -1.08 0.93 -2.78
N SER A 69 -0.28 0.09 -2.14
CA SER A 69 -0.21 0.14 -0.67
C SER A 69 0.42 1.48 -0.27
N CYS A 70 0.10 2.02 0.91
CA CYS A 70 0.62 3.34 1.34
C CYS A 70 2.15 3.36 1.24
N TYR A 71 2.70 4.06 0.23
CA TYR A 71 4.14 4.19 0.00
C TYR A 71 4.70 5.51 0.55
N ALA A 72 3.91 6.21 1.37
CA ALA A 72 4.38 7.38 2.08
C ALA A 72 5.55 7.00 2.99
N PHE A 73 6.67 7.72 2.86
CA PHE A 73 7.86 7.51 3.68
C PHE A 73 8.28 8.85 4.25
N ALA A 74 8.40 8.95 5.58
CA ALA A 74 8.76 10.20 6.25
C ALA A 74 10.22 10.62 6.05
N GLY A 75 11.07 9.74 5.52
CA GLY A 75 12.50 10.02 5.45
C GLY A 75 13.16 9.91 6.82
N SER A 76 14.29 10.58 6.97
CA SER A 76 14.98 10.67 8.26
C SER A 76 15.74 11.98 8.36
N LEU A 77 15.80 12.53 9.58
CA LEU A 77 16.50 13.76 9.90
C LEU A 77 17.76 13.48 10.72
N TRP A 78 18.72 14.39 10.64
CA TRP A 78 19.86 14.48 11.55
C TRP A 78 19.80 15.76 12.34
N VAL A 79 20.23 15.69 13.60
CA VAL A 79 20.35 16.87 14.45
C VAL A 79 21.49 17.73 13.91
N HIS A 80 21.24 19.01 13.65
CA HIS A 80 22.28 19.93 13.19
C HIS A 80 23.36 20.13 14.28
N GLN A 81 22.91 20.30 15.52
CA GLN A 81 23.77 20.45 16.69
C GLN A 81 23.16 19.73 17.90
N SER A 82 23.85 18.70 18.42
CA SER A 82 23.33 17.80 19.46
C SER A 82 23.27 18.40 20.87
N GLN A 83 24.02 19.46 21.14
CA GLN A 83 23.99 20.18 22.40
C GLN A 83 23.87 21.69 22.14
N LEU A 84 22.80 22.26 22.66
CA LEU A 84 22.47 23.68 22.56
C LEU A 84 22.22 24.22 23.97
N CYS A 85 22.69 25.43 24.22
CA CYS A 85 22.37 26.16 25.44
C CYS A 85 21.28 27.19 25.14
N LEU A 86 20.39 27.42 26.08
CA LEU A 86 19.50 28.58 26.04
C LEU A 86 20.36 29.84 26.11
N ARG A 87 20.32 30.67 25.06
CA ARG A 87 20.97 31.98 25.02
C ARG A 87 19.89 33.03 25.13
N TYR A 88 19.98 33.88 26.16
CA TYR A 88 18.96 34.89 26.45
C TYR A 88 17.54 34.31 26.63
N GLY A 89 17.45 33.08 27.15
CA GLY A 89 16.18 32.42 27.45
C GLY A 89 15.58 31.58 26.31
N SER A 90 16.21 31.51 25.14
CA SER A 90 15.76 30.63 24.05
C SER A 90 16.90 29.89 23.34
N ALA A 91 16.55 28.81 22.65
CA ALA A 91 17.43 28.12 21.71
C ALA A 91 16.64 27.76 20.44
N GLN A 92 17.30 27.90 19.29
CA GLN A 92 16.75 27.42 18.02
C GLN A 92 17.23 25.99 17.77
N LEU A 93 16.28 25.07 17.62
CA LEU A 93 16.50 23.70 17.20
C LEU A 93 16.41 23.63 15.68
N LEU A 94 17.40 23.03 15.03
CA LEU A 94 17.43 22.80 13.59
C LEU A 94 17.76 21.33 13.33
N ALA A 95 16.99 20.70 12.45
CA ALA A 95 17.32 19.39 11.90
C ALA A 95 17.55 19.48 10.39
N LEU A 96 18.48 18.65 9.90
CA LEU A 96 18.86 18.55 8.50
C LEU A 96 18.29 17.26 7.89
N HIS A 97 18.00 17.26 6.60
CA HIS A 97 17.55 16.07 5.89
C HIS A 97 18.71 15.08 5.68
N TYR A 98 18.54 13.85 6.16
CA TYR A 98 19.43 12.75 5.81
C TYR A 98 18.87 11.89 4.67
N ARG A 99 17.61 11.47 4.80
CA ARG A 99 16.86 10.82 3.72
C ARG A 99 15.61 11.61 3.43
N THR A 100 15.38 11.91 2.16
CA THR A 100 14.21 12.65 1.72
C THR A 100 12.95 11.81 1.90
N PRO A 101 11.82 12.43 2.28
CA PRO A 101 10.55 11.74 2.33
C PRO A 101 10.09 11.33 0.92
N ILE A 102 9.35 10.22 0.84
CA ILE A 102 8.55 9.87 -0.34
C ILE A 102 7.13 10.35 -0.05
N VAL A 103 6.65 11.30 -0.86
CA VAL A 103 5.36 11.96 -0.69
C VAL A 103 4.45 11.53 -1.84
N PRO A 104 3.43 10.69 -1.59
CA PRO A 104 2.46 10.32 -2.61
C PRO A 104 1.63 11.51 -3.11
N ASP A 105 0.94 11.31 -4.23
CA ASP A 105 -0.02 12.32 -4.72
C ASP A 105 -1.05 12.65 -3.63
N ASN A 106 -1.33 13.94 -3.46
CA ASN A 106 -2.24 14.49 -2.46
C ASN A 106 -1.75 14.37 -1.00
N TYR A 107 -0.51 13.94 -0.74
CA TYR A 107 0.08 14.03 0.60
C TYR A 107 0.87 15.33 0.77
N LYS A 108 1.07 15.73 2.02
CA LYS A 108 1.86 16.90 2.43
C LYS A 108 2.89 16.52 3.48
N VAL A 109 3.90 17.37 3.64
CA VAL A 109 4.94 17.22 4.67
C VAL A 109 4.77 18.29 5.73
N LYS A 110 4.90 17.92 7.00
CA LYS A 110 5.05 18.82 8.15
C LYS A 110 6.15 18.29 9.07
N TYR A 111 6.63 19.12 9.99
CA TYR A 111 7.59 18.74 11.00
C TYR A 111 6.97 18.89 12.38
N LEU A 112 7.23 17.92 13.26
CA LEU A 112 6.70 17.88 14.62
C LEU A 112 7.84 18.02 15.61
N LEU A 113 7.73 18.95 16.56
CA LEU A 113 8.61 19.00 17.73
C LEU A 113 7.99 18.17 18.84
N SER A 114 8.77 17.29 19.45
CA SER A 114 8.37 16.50 20.62
C SER A 114 9.35 16.68 21.77
N LYS A 115 8.90 16.44 23.01
CA LYS A 115 9.73 16.53 24.22
C LYS A 115 9.61 15.29 25.11
N GLY A 116 10.74 14.86 25.67
CA GLY A 116 10.83 13.79 26.67
C GLY A 116 10.82 12.39 26.06
N GLU A 117 10.85 11.36 26.92
CA GLU A 117 10.86 9.95 26.50
C GLU A 117 9.56 9.54 25.83
N ASP A 118 8.43 10.05 26.30
CA ASP A 118 7.08 9.78 25.76
C ASP A 118 6.81 10.49 24.42
N LEU A 119 7.75 11.31 23.92
CA LEU A 119 7.63 12.06 22.67
C LEU A 119 6.37 12.93 22.56
N ILE A 120 5.98 13.59 23.65
CA ILE A 120 4.81 14.47 23.65
C ILE A 120 5.03 15.60 22.65
N ILE A 121 4.16 15.69 21.65
CA ILE A 121 4.18 16.76 20.63
C ILE A 121 3.99 18.11 21.32
N LYS A 122 4.84 19.06 20.95
CA LYS A 122 4.86 20.43 21.49
C LYS A 122 4.56 21.48 20.45
N ASP A 123 4.88 21.21 19.19
CA ASP A 123 4.69 22.17 18.11
C ASP A 123 4.72 21.49 16.73
N ILE A 124 4.19 22.17 15.71
CA ILE A 124 4.16 21.75 14.30
C ILE A 124 4.62 22.91 13.41
N ASN A 125 5.50 22.64 12.45
CA ASN A 125 6.01 23.66 11.54
C ASN A 125 6.18 23.13 10.10
N ASP A 126 6.25 24.03 9.12
CA ASP A 126 6.54 23.74 7.70
C ASP A 126 8.02 23.45 7.44
N GLN A 127 8.90 23.83 8.37
CA GLN A 127 10.33 23.60 8.30
C GLN A 127 10.80 22.86 9.56
N PRO A 128 11.90 22.08 9.49
CA PRO A 128 12.47 21.37 10.65
C PRO A 128 13.24 22.33 11.58
N VAL A 129 12.62 23.46 11.92
CA VAL A 129 13.18 24.54 12.74
C VAL A 129 12.16 24.94 13.80
N PHE A 130 12.60 24.99 15.06
CA PHE A 130 11.75 25.34 16.20
C PHE A 130 12.51 26.22 17.18
N GLU A 131 11.81 27.13 17.84
CA GLU A 131 12.35 27.87 18.98
C GLU A 131 11.82 27.28 20.28
N VAL A 132 12.71 27.05 21.25
CA VAL A 132 12.35 26.52 22.58
C VAL A 132 12.86 27.44 23.67
N TYR A 133 12.10 27.53 24.77
CA TYR A 133 12.37 28.42 25.90
C TYR A 133 12.69 27.69 27.20
N TYR A 134 12.68 26.35 27.18
CA TYR A 134 12.89 25.52 28.35
C TYR A 134 13.86 24.39 28.04
N GLU A 135 14.66 24.01 29.04
CA GLU A 135 15.57 22.88 28.94
C GLU A 135 14.81 21.55 28.81
N GLY A 136 15.46 20.57 28.20
CA GLY A 136 15.00 19.20 28.11
C GLY A 136 15.36 18.53 26.79
N ASP A 137 14.96 17.28 26.66
CA ASP A 137 15.25 16.47 25.47
C ASP A 137 14.16 16.66 24.42
N TYR A 138 14.57 17.22 23.28
CA TYR A 138 13.69 17.49 22.14
C TYR A 138 14.05 16.61 20.95
N LYS A 139 13.03 16.22 20.17
CA LYS A 139 13.21 15.54 18.88
C LYS A 139 12.31 16.18 17.83
N ILE A 140 12.87 16.39 16.64
CA ILE A 140 12.13 16.84 15.46
C ILE A 140 11.84 15.64 14.57
N HIS A 141 10.59 15.49 14.15
CA HIS A 141 10.11 14.40 13.31
C HIS A 141 9.55 14.94 12.01
N THR A 142 9.58 14.11 10.96
CA THR A 142 8.87 14.40 9.70
C THR A 142 7.53 13.66 9.71
N LEU A 143 6.46 14.35 9.34
CA LEU A 143 5.13 13.81 9.11
C LEU A 143 4.80 13.88 7.62
N VAL A 144 4.42 12.75 7.01
CA VAL A 144 3.84 12.70 5.66
C VAL A 144 2.39 12.25 5.80
N TYR A 145 1.44 13.12 5.47
CA TYR A 145 0.02 12.88 5.75
C TYR A 145 -0.85 13.30 4.56
N ASN A 146 -2.07 12.75 4.49
CA ASN A 146 -3.07 13.17 3.53
C ASN A 146 -4.05 14.14 4.20
N PRO A 147 -4.05 15.44 3.84
CA PRO A 147 -4.91 16.46 4.45
C PRO A 147 -6.40 16.26 4.19
N SER A 148 -6.79 15.41 3.23
CA SER A 148 -8.22 15.04 3.03
C SER A 148 -8.70 13.94 3.99
N LYS A 149 -7.78 13.31 4.73
CA LYS A 149 -8.05 12.18 5.63
C LYS A 149 -7.63 12.45 7.07
N MET A 150 -6.78 13.45 7.30
CA MET A 150 -6.29 13.84 8.61
C MET A 150 -6.21 15.36 8.67
N ASP A 151 -6.92 15.93 9.65
CA ASP A 151 -6.79 17.32 10.05
C ASP A 151 -5.69 17.43 11.11
N LEU A 152 -4.84 18.45 11.00
CA LEU A 152 -3.79 18.69 11.98
C LEU A 152 -4.27 19.52 13.16
N ASP A 153 -5.41 20.21 13.03
CA ASP A 153 -6.01 20.96 14.13
C ASP A 153 -6.66 20.02 15.18
N ASP A 154 -6.81 18.73 14.85
CA ASP A 154 -7.30 17.68 15.75
C ASP A 154 -6.19 17.05 16.62
N LEU A 155 -4.92 17.49 16.49
CA LEU A 155 -3.76 16.94 17.19
C LEU A 155 -3.45 17.60 18.55
#